data_AF-A0A9P8KB56-F1
#
_entry.id   AF-A0A9P8KB56-F1
#
_cell.length_a   1.000
_cell.length_b   1.000
_cell.length_c   1.000
_cell.angle_alpha   90.00
_cell.angle_beta   90.00
_cell.angle_gamma   90.00
#
_symmetry.space_group_name_H-M   'P 1'
#
loop_
_entity.id
_entity.type
_entity.pdbx_description
1 polymer ?
#
loop_
_entity_poly.entity_id
_entity_poly.type
_entity_poly.pdbx_seq_one_letter_code
_entity_poly.pdbx_strand_id
1 'polypeptide(L)'
;MHFTTFTTASILALASSALAGKAAVKNNCPQDVYLTITRQDQSHTQQTLAANGGYYSEQLQGQGNSYGLTKNSDYYSANTAKLIWGASDSAGVVYYSLNNVDGNPFDGQSVSVTGNQPNCPAVTSVDGSTKACSDVNDFTLTVC
;
A
#
# COMPACT_ATOMS: atom_id res chain seq x y z
N MET A 1 50.74 13.44 40.50
CA MET A 1 49.37 13.04 40.90
C MET A 1 48.42 13.67 39.88
N HIS A 2 48.23 13.02 38.74
CA HIS A 2 47.08 12.17 38.35
C HIS A 2 46.27 12.90 37.27
N PHE A 3 46.55 12.57 36.01
CA PHE A 3 45.74 12.95 34.86
C PHE A 3 44.53 12.02 34.79
N THR A 4 43.34 12.58 34.95
CA THR A 4 42.07 11.85 34.89
C THR A 4 41.62 11.77 33.44
N THR A 5 41.80 10.61 32.83
CA THR A 5 41.35 10.32 31.46
C THR A 5 39.83 10.10 31.48
N PHE A 6 39.07 10.98 30.83
CA PHE A 6 37.63 10.77 30.60
C PHE A 6 37.45 9.87 29.38
N THR A 7 37.04 8.62 29.61
CA THR A 7 36.62 7.67 28.57
C THR A 7 35.20 8.00 28.13
N THR A 8 35.06 8.66 26.98
CA THR A 8 33.78 8.86 26.29
C THR A 8 33.31 7.52 25.72
N ALA A 9 32.32 6.90 26.36
CA ALA A 9 31.64 5.72 25.83
C ALA A 9 30.70 6.14 24.70
N SER A 10 31.10 5.93 23.45
CA SER A 10 30.26 6.11 22.28
C SER A 10 29.19 5.02 22.23
N ILE A 11 27.95 5.37 22.54
CA ILE A 11 26.80 4.49 22.35
C ILE A 11 26.51 4.43 20.85
N LEU A 12 26.89 3.32 20.19
CA LEU A 12 26.42 3.03 18.84
C LEU A 12 24.91 2.81 18.91
N ALA A 13 24.12 3.79 18.50
CA ALA A 13 22.72 3.62 18.21
C ALA A 13 22.60 2.64 17.02
N LEU A 14 22.27 1.38 17.30
CA LEU A 14 21.81 0.45 16.28
C LEU A 14 20.49 0.99 15.75
N ALA A 15 20.53 1.63 14.58
CA ALA A 15 19.31 1.91 13.84
C ALA A 15 18.65 0.56 13.52
N SER A 16 17.58 0.23 14.24
CA SER A 16 16.74 -0.90 13.87
C SER A 16 16.20 -0.62 12.47
N SER A 17 16.79 -1.25 11.46
CA SER A 17 16.18 -1.38 10.15
C SER A 17 14.95 -2.27 10.34
N ALA A 18 13.85 -1.69 10.83
CA ALA A 18 12.56 -2.34 10.76
C ALA A 18 12.38 -2.74 9.29
N LEU A 19 12.22 -4.04 9.04
CA LEU A 19 11.80 -4.50 7.73
C LEU A 19 10.43 -3.88 7.51
N ALA A 20 10.38 -2.76 6.78
CA ALA A 20 9.10 -2.22 6.34
C ALA A 20 8.44 -3.27 5.45
N GLY A 21 7.13 -3.38 5.54
CA GLY A 21 6.30 -4.24 4.72
C GLY A 21 6.11 -3.67 3.33
N LYS A 22 5.76 -4.51 2.36
CA LYS A 22 5.51 -4.09 0.98
C LYS A 22 4.06 -3.75 0.74
N ALA A 23 3.83 -2.86 -0.23
CA ALA A 23 2.55 -2.71 -0.88
C ALA A 23 2.64 -3.29 -2.28
N ALA A 24 1.72 -4.19 -2.61
CA ALA A 24 1.67 -4.85 -3.90
C ALA A 24 0.27 -4.82 -4.50
N VAL A 25 0.20 -4.76 -5.83
CA VAL A 25 -1.05 -4.84 -6.57
C VAL A 25 -0.93 -5.92 -7.63
N LYS A 26 -1.89 -6.82 -7.67
CA LYS A 26 -1.98 -7.91 -8.62
C LYS A 26 -3.28 -7.85 -9.41
N ASN A 27 -3.15 -7.85 -10.73
CA ASN A 27 -4.25 -7.93 -11.67
C ASN A 27 -4.36 -9.35 -12.22
N ASN A 28 -5.34 -10.17 -11.81
CA ASN A 28 -5.67 -11.39 -12.57
C ASN A 28 -6.91 -11.23 -13.45
N CYS A 29 -7.32 -9.99 -13.74
CA CYS A 29 -8.39 -9.75 -14.71
C CYS A 29 -7.92 -10.14 -16.12
N PRO A 30 -8.85 -10.53 -17.02
CA PRO A 30 -8.52 -10.88 -18.40
C PRO A 30 -8.21 -9.65 -19.28
N GLN A 31 -8.07 -8.47 -18.68
CA GLN A 31 -7.76 -7.20 -19.34
C GLN A 31 -6.75 -6.41 -18.50
N ASP A 32 -6.11 -5.45 -19.15
CA ASP A 32 -5.20 -4.53 -18.47
C ASP A 32 -5.95 -3.66 -17.45
N VAL A 33 -5.26 -3.33 -16.36
CA VAL A 33 -5.74 -2.42 -15.32
C VAL A 33 -4.70 -1.32 -15.16
N TYR A 34 -5.14 -0.10 -14.92
CA TYR A 34 -4.26 1.04 -14.74
C TYR A 34 -4.13 1.35 -13.26
N LEU A 35 -2.89 1.34 -12.76
CA LEU A 35 -2.56 1.68 -11.39
C LEU A 35 -2.02 3.10 -11.34
N THR A 36 -2.76 3.99 -10.67
CA THR A 36 -2.30 5.33 -10.32
C THR A 36 -1.94 5.38 -8.84
N ILE A 37 -0.68 5.72 -8.55
CA ILE A 37 -0.18 5.86 -7.18
C ILE A 37 -0.14 7.34 -6.86
N THR A 38 -0.79 7.76 -5.79
CA THR A 38 -0.73 9.15 -5.29
C THR A 38 -0.12 9.15 -3.89
N ARG A 39 0.75 10.12 -3.62
CA ARG A 39 1.43 10.30 -2.33
C ARG A 39 0.85 11.47 -1.55
N GLN A 40 1.27 11.60 -0.30
CA GLN A 40 0.87 12.71 0.58
C GLN A 40 1.20 14.09 -0.01
N ASP A 41 2.29 14.23 -0.76
CA ASP A 41 2.69 15.48 -1.43
C ASP A 41 1.93 15.74 -2.75
N GLN A 42 0.92 14.92 -3.05
CA GLN A 42 0.12 14.93 -4.28
C GLN A 42 0.88 14.56 -5.56
N SER A 43 2.16 14.16 -5.44
CA SER A 43 2.85 13.54 -6.57
C SER A 43 2.17 12.24 -6.95
N HIS A 44 2.17 11.95 -8.24
CA HIS A 44 1.55 10.73 -8.76
C HIS A 44 2.34 10.11 -9.90
N THR A 45 2.20 8.79 -10.02
CA THR A 45 2.66 8.00 -11.16
C THR A 45 1.52 7.12 -11.64
N GLN A 46 1.54 6.75 -12.92
CA GLN A 46 0.61 5.79 -13.48
C GLN A 46 1.38 4.71 -14.25
N GLN A 47 0.91 3.48 -14.15
CA GLN A 47 1.44 2.35 -14.90
C GLN A 47 0.33 1.38 -15.27
N THR A 48 0.54 0.63 -16.34
CA THR A 48 -0.35 -0.45 -16.77
C THR A 48 0.06 -1.76 -16.11
N LEU A 49 -0.89 -2.44 -15.48
CA LEU A 49 -0.76 -3.82 -15.03
C LEU A 49 -1.38 -4.73 -16.09
N ALA A 50 -0.55 -5.49 -16.78
CA ALA A 50 -0.97 -6.40 -17.83
C ALA A 50 -2.07 -7.38 -17.36
N ALA A 51 -2.94 -7.76 -18.28
CA ALA A 51 -3.93 -8.82 -18.07
C ALA A 51 -3.29 -10.14 -17.57
N ASN A 52 -4.07 -10.92 -16.82
CA ASN A 52 -3.73 -12.29 -16.41
C ASN A 52 -2.42 -12.42 -15.60
N GLY A 53 -2.17 -11.51 -14.67
CA GLY A 53 -1.08 -11.62 -13.71
C GLY A 53 -0.16 -10.42 -13.62
N GLY A 54 -0.51 -9.28 -14.22
CA GLY A 54 0.22 -8.03 -14.06
C GLY A 54 0.42 -7.69 -12.58
N TYR A 55 1.61 -7.27 -12.21
CA TYR A 55 2.01 -7.12 -10.82
C TYR A 55 2.87 -5.88 -10.63
N TYR A 56 2.59 -5.16 -9.53
CA TYR A 56 3.41 -4.08 -9.02
C TYR A 56 3.72 -4.33 -7.56
N SER A 57 4.91 -3.94 -7.11
CA SER A 57 5.22 -3.88 -5.68
C SER A 57 6.22 -2.79 -5.37
N GLU A 58 6.08 -2.20 -4.20
CA GLU A 58 7.05 -1.29 -3.62
C GLU A 58 7.16 -1.47 -2.12
N GLN A 59 8.15 -0.79 -1.53
CA GLN A 59 8.24 -0.66 -0.09
C GLN A 59 7.12 0.28 0.39
N LEU A 60 6.27 -0.18 1.31
CA LEU A 60 5.31 0.71 1.96
C LEU A 60 6.08 1.56 2.97
N GLN A 61 6.03 2.88 2.79
CA GLN A 61 6.69 3.83 3.70
C GLN A 61 5.83 5.07 3.88
N GLY A 62 5.83 5.59 5.10
CA GLY A 62 5.16 6.84 5.44
C GLY A 62 3.65 6.76 5.29
N GLN A 63 3.04 7.94 5.25
CA GLN A 63 1.58 8.10 5.33
C GLN A 63 1.01 8.61 4.00
N GLY A 64 -0.30 8.41 3.81
CA GLY A 64 -1.02 8.96 2.67
C GLY A 64 -0.68 8.28 1.32
N ASN A 65 -0.30 7.00 1.33
CA ASN A 65 -0.15 6.24 0.09
C ASN A 65 -1.54 5.82 -0.41
N SER A 66 -1.82 6.11 -1.69
CA SER A 66 -3.07 5.75 -2.35
C SER A 66 -2.77 4.99 -3.64
N TYR A 67 -3.30 3.78 -3.75
CA TYR A 67 -3.22 2.90 -4.91
C TYR A 67 -4.59 2.85 -5.59
N GLY A 68 -4.75 3.66 -6.64
CA GLY A 68 -5.98 3.76 -7.41
C GLY A 68 -5.97 2.82 -8.61
N LEU A 69 -7.04 2.04 -8.82
CA LEU A 69 -7.20 1.13 -9.95
C LEU A 69 -8.41 1.50 -10.81
N THR A 70 -8.18 1.53 -12.12
CA THR A 70 -9.18 1.84 -13.14
C THR A 70 -9.06 0.87 -14.33
N LYS A 71 -10.15 0.69 -15.10
CA LYS A 71 -10.16 -0.11 -16.34
C LYS A 71 -9.77 0.68 -17.60
N ASN A 72 -9.49 1.99 -17.45
CA ASN A 72 -8.96 2.87 -18.49
C ASN A 72 -7.88 3.78 -17.90
N SER A 73 -7.10 4.43 -18.75
CA SER A 73 -5.97 5.31 -18.33
C SER A 73 -6.39 6.64 -17.71
N ASP A 74 -7.64 7.05 -17.85
CA ASP A 74 -8.10 8.40 -17.53
C ASP A 74 -8.49 8.53 -16.05
N TYR A 75 -7.51 8.31 -15.17
CA TYR A 75 -7.71 8.29 -13.71
C TYR A 75 -8.38 9.57 -13.19
N TYR A 76 -7.95 10.76 -13.61
CA TYR A 76 -8.50 12.02 -13.08
C TYR A 76 -9.84 12.46 -13.69
N SER A 77 -10.41 11.67 -14.61
CA SER A 77 -11.75 11.94 -15.13
C SER A 77 -12.82 11.66 -14.06
N ALA A 78 -13.80 12.56 -13.95
CA ALA A 78 -14.96 12.39 -13.06
C ALA A 78 -15.90 11.25 -13.51
N ASN A 79 -15.72 10.72 -14.72
CA ASN A 79 -16.53 9.63 -15.26
C ASN A 79 -15.84 8.26 -15.15
N THR A 80 -14.63 8.22 -14.59
CA THR A 80 -13.87 6.98 -14.47
C THR A 80 -14.11 6.39 -13.09
N ALA A 81 -14.75 5.23 -12.99
CA ALA A 81 -14.88 4.49 -11.74
C ALA A 81 -13.51 4.06 -11.21
N LYS A 82 -13.26 4.27 -9.91
CA LYS A 82 -11.97 4.02 -9.25
C LYS A 82 -12.15 3.13 -8.04
N LEU A 83 -11.33 2.10 -7.94
CA LEU A 83 -11.08 1.40 -6.68
C LEU A 83 -9.85 2.04 -6.02
N ILE A 84 -9.92 2.38 -4.74
CA ILE A 84 -8.84 3.07 -4.02
C ILE A 84 -8.44 2.23 -2.81
N TRP A 85 -7.21 1.74 -2.80
CA TRP A 85 -6.58 1.21 -1.61
C TRP A 85 -5.70 2.29 -0.98
N GLY A 86 -6.10 2.75 0.21
CA GLY A 86 -5.29 3.65 1.03
C GLY A 86 -4.45 2.86 2.01
N ALA A 87 -3.18 3.26 2.19
CA ALA A 87 -2.27 2.68 3.17
C ALA A 87 -1.40 3.77 3.83
N SER A 88 -1.20 3.67 5.13
CA SER A 88 -0.31 4.56 5.89
C SER A 88 0.44 3.75 6.94
N ASP A 89 1.76 3.82 6.88
CA ASP A 89 2.65 3.31 7.91
C ASP A 89 2.94 4.41 8.94
N SER A 90 2.62 4.13 10.20
CA SER A 90 2.81 5.04 11.32
C SER A 90 3.15 4.27 12.59
N ALA A 91 4.37 4.51 13.11
CA ALA A 91 4.85 4.00 14.39
C ALA A 91 4.73 2.47 14.57
N GLY A 92 5.09 1.69 13.54
CA GLY A 92 5.07 0.22 13.62
C GLY A 92 3.74 -0.40 13.21
N VAL A 93 2.78 0.40 12.76
CA VAL A 93 1.43 -0.01 12.39
C VAL A 93 1.07 0.53 11.02
N VAL A 94 0.62 -0.36 10.14
CA VAL A 94 0.02 -0.01 8.86
C VAL A 94 -1.48 0.03 9.01
N TYR A 95 -2.06 1.19 8.72
CA TYR A 95 -3.49 1.42 8.57
C TYR A 95 -3.86 1.34 7.09
N TYR A 96 -4.88 0.57 6.76
CA TYR A 96 -5.29 0.35 5.38
C TYR A 96 -6.80 0.26 5.24
N SER A 97 -7.30 0.67 4.07
CA SER A 97 -8.73 0.64 3.75
C SER A 97 -8.94 0.49 2.25
N LEU A 98 -10.13 0.03 1.87
CA LEU A 98 -10.51 -0.12 0.48
C LEU A 98 -11.82 0.64 0.23
N ASN A 99 -11.77 1.58 -0.71
CA ASN A 99 -12.85 2.50 -1.03
C ASN A 99 -13.09 2.55 -2.54
N ASN A 100 -14.17 3.20 -2.97
CA ASN A 100 -14.38 3.56 -4.37
C ASN A 100 -14.76 5.03 -4.52
N VAL A 101 -14.51 5.57 -5.71
CA VAL A 101 -14.88 6.92 -6.12
C VAL A 101 -15.40 6.84 -7.54
N ASP A 102 -16.50 7.54 -7.83
CA ASP A 102 -17.19 7.52 -9.12
C ASP A 102 -17.67 6.10 -9.56
N GLY A 103 -17.84 5.18 -8.59
CA GLY A 103 -18.29 3.81 -8.80
C GLY A 103 -17.19 2.74 -8.59
N ASN A 104 -17.58 1.46 -8.58
CA ASN A 104 -16.64 0.33 -8.45
C ASN A 104 -16.30 -0.26 -9.84
N PRO A 105 -15.06 -0.13 -10.33
CA PRO A 105 -14.68 -0.70 -11.63
C PRO A 105 -14.67 -2.23 -11.64
N PHE A 106 -14.64 -2.88 -10.46
CA PHE A 106 -14.60 -4.34 -10.29
C PHE A 106 -15.90 -4.88 -9.69
N ASP A 107 -17.03 -4.20 -9.88
CA ASP A 107 -18.31 -4.69 -9.40
C ASP A 107 -18.63 -6.08 -10.00
N GLY A 108 -19.13 -6.99 -9.16
CA GLY A 108 -19.31 -8.40 -9.49
C GLY A 108 -18.02 -9.22 -9.65
N GLN A 109 -16.84 -8.65 -9.39
CA GLN A 109 -15.54 -9.34 -9.43
C GLN A 109 -14.90 -9.41 -8.03
N SER A 110 -14.01 -10.37 -7.83
CA SER A 110 -13.28 -10.51 -6.57
C SER A 110 -12.30 -9.35 -6.36
N VAL A 111 -12.29 -8.78 -5.16
CA VAL A 111 -11.31 -7.78 -4.72
C VAL A 111 -10.88 -8.11 -3.29
N SER A 112 -9.59 -8.14 -3.03
CA SER A 112 -9.09 -8.37 -1.67
C SER A 112 -7.76 -7.70 -1.39
N VAL A 113 -7.62 -7.07 -0.21
CA VAL A 113 -6.32 -6.71 0.38
C VAL A 113 -5.98 -7.74 1.45
N THR A 114 -4.85 -8.43 1.29
CA THR A 114 -4.39 -9.47 2.22
C THR A 114 -2.96 -9.23 2.68
N GLY A 115 -2.68 -9.57 3.94
CA GLY A 115 -1.33 -9.62 4.50
C GLY A 115 -0.67 -10.99 4.37
N ASN A 116 0.67 -11.04 4.45
CA ASN A 116 1.43 -12.28 4.61
C ASN A 116 1.52 -12.77 6.07
N GLN A 117 1.15 -11.94 7.04
CA GLN A 117 1.08 -12.30 8.46
C GLN A 117 -0.34 -12.75 8.87
N PRO A 118 -0.47 -13.81 9.70
CA PRO A 118 -1.75 -14.45 10.01
C PRO A 118 -2.71 -13.57 10.83
N ASN A 119 -2.21 -12.53 11.50
CA ASN A 119 -2.99 -11.67 12.38
C ASN A 119 -3.54 -10.41 11.68
N CYS A 120 -3.28 -10.24 10.38
CA CYS A 120 -3.75 -9.06 9.65
C CYS A 120 -5.14 -9.32 9.03
N PRO A 121 -6.17 -8.54 9.38
CA PRO A 121 -7.49 -8.69 8.78
C PRO A 121 -7.47 -8.52 7.26
N ALA A 122 -7.99 -9.48 6.50
CA ALA A 122 -8.24 -9.26 5.08
C ALA A 122 -9.34 -8.22 4.89
N VAL A 123 -9.24 -7.43 3.82
CA VAL A 123 -10.32 -6.53 3.35
C VAL A 123 -10.86 -7.09 2.06
N THR A 124 -12.07 -7.65 2.09
CA THR A 124 -12.72 -8.28 0.92
C THR A 124 -13.95 -7.52 0.44
N SER A 125 -14.23 -6.36 1.04
CA SER A 125 -15.34 -5.47 0.70
C SER A 125 -14.85 -4.04 0.53
N VAL A 126 -15.46 -3.30 -0.40
CA VAL A 126 -15.19 -1.89 -0.64
C VAL A 126 -16.10 -1.05 0.25
N ASP A 127 -15.86 -1.09 1.56
CA ASP A 127 -16.72 -0.48 2.58
C ASP A 127 -16.09 0.74 3.27
N GLY A 128 -14.83 1.04 2.95
CA GLY A 128 -14.05 2.11 3.58
C GLY A 128 -13.63 1.85 5.03
N SER A 129 -13.91 0.67 5.58
CA SER A 129 -13.49 0.32 6.93
C SER A 129 -11.97 0.29 7.02
N THR A 130 -11.40 1.10 7.93
CA THR A 130 -9.98 1.06 8.22
C THR A 130 -9.65 -0.18 9.04
N LYS A 131 -8.61 -0.91 8.62
CA LYS A 131 -7.99 -2.01 9.35
C LYS A 131 -6.56 -1.60 9.74
N ALA A 132 -6.00 -2.32 10.71
CA ALA A 132 -4.64 -2.07 11.18
C ALA A 132 -3.90 -3.41 11.30
N CYS A 133 -2.61 -3.41 10.95
CA CYS A 133 -1.71 -4.51 11.24
C CYS A 133 -0.27 -4.01 11.44
N SER A 134 0.63 -4.88 11.90
CA SER A 134 2.04 -4.54 12.03
C SER A 134 2.65 -4.15 10.68
N ASP A 135 3.58 -3.20 10.72
CA ASP A 135 4.34 -2.68 9.59
C ASP A 135 5.30 -3.67 8.93
N VAL A 136 5.63 -4.79 9.57
CA VAL A 136 6.49 -5.84 8.96
C VAL A 136 5.76 -6.69 7.91
N ASN A 137 4.48 -6.44 7.69
CA ASN A 137 3.61 -7.26 6.84
C ASN A 137 3.61 -6.80 5.38
N ASP A 138 3.74 -7.74 4.45
CA ASP A 138 3.52 -7.46 3.03
C ASP A 138 2.03 -7.51 2.71
N PHE A 139 1.49 -6.42 2.16
CA PHE A 139 0.11 -6.31 1.75
C PHE A 139 -0.01 -6.42 0.24
N THR A 140 -0.96 -7.23 -0.23
CA THR A 140 -1.28 -7.33 -1.66
C THR A 140 -2.76 -7.04 -1.88
N LEU A 141 -3.06 -6.04 -2.71
CA LEU A 141 -4.37 -5.87 -3.34
C LEU A 141 -4.44 -6.77 -4.58
N THR A 142 -5.37 -7.72 -4.58
CA THR A 142 -5.67 -8.57 -5.73
C THR A 142 -7.05 -8.21 -6.28
N VAL A 143 -7.12 -8.00 -7.59
CA VAL A 143 -8.38 -7.78 -8.33
C VAL A 143 -8.53 -8.86 -9.39
N CYS A 144 -9.74 -9.40 -9.51
CA CYS A 144 -10.08 -10.58 -10.32
C CYS A 144 -9.11 -11.75 -10.04
#